data_AF-A0A2P1UN19-F1
#
_entry.id   AF-A0A2P1UN19-F1
#
_cell.length_a   1.000
_cell.length_b   1.000
_cell.length_c   1.000
_cell.angle_alpha   90.00
_cell.angle_beta   90.00
_cell.angle_gamma   90.00
#
_symmetry.space_group_name_H-M   'P 1'
#
loop_
_entity.id
_entity.type
_entity.pdbx_description
1 polymer ?
#
loop_
_entity_poly.entity_id
_entity_poly.type
_entity_poly.pdbx_seq_one_letter_code
_entity_poly.pdbx_strand_id
1 'polypeptide(L)' 'MPCENSDTSSLETANHKPFWKAIVEIGEKVPIEEWNKLPKDFARNFEHYMYGAPRDEDYEDE' A
#
# COMPACT_ATOMS: atom_id res chain seq x y z
N MET A 1 -37.05 -9.88 20.66
CA MET A 1 -36.75 -8.56 21.26
C MET A 1 -35.53 -8.01 20.54
N PRO A 2 -35.62 -6.88 19.84
CA PRO A 2 -34.46 -6.26 19.22
C PRO A 2 -33.73 -5.42 20.27
N CYS A 3 -32.49 -5.75 20.61
CA CYS A 3 -31.62 -4.87 21.39
C CYS A 3 -30.74 -4.11 20.39
N GLU A 4 -31.29 -3.00 19.91
CA GLU A 4 -30.72 -1.66 19.95
C GLU A 4 -29.20 -1.52 19.80
N ASN A 5 -28.83 -0.83 18.72
CA ASN A 5 -27.47 -0.45 18.34
C ASN A 5 -26.78 0.34 19.46
N SER A 6 -25.63 -0.13 19.93
CA SER A 6 -24.71 0.68 20.73
C SER A 6 -23.76 1.41 19.80
N ASP A 7 -24.10 2.68 19.61
CA ASP A 7 -23.22 3.79 19.25
C ASP A 7 -21.72 3.47 19.28
N THR A 8 -21.15 3.14 18.13
CA THR A 8 -19.78 3.59 17.80
C THR A 8 -19.87 5.06 17.40
N SER A 9 -20.40 5.87 18.31
CA SER A 9 -20.32 7.33 18.29
C SER A 9 -19.01 7.70 18.97
N SER A 10 -18.20 8.52 18.31
CA SER A 10 -16.91 9.04 18.78
C SER A 10 -15.72 8.06 18.68
N LEU A 11 -15.26 7.86 17.44
CA LEU A 11 -13.83 8.10 17.19
C LEU A 11 -13.81 9.48 16.56
N GLU A 12 -13.70 10.47 17.44
CA GLU A 12 -13.31 11.85 17.15
C GLU A 12 -12.62 11.95 15.79
N THR A 13 -13.24 12.65 14.85
CA THR A 13 -12.55 13.24 13.70
C THR A 13 -11.65 14.37 14.22
N ALA A 14 -10.72 14.02 15.11
CA ALA A 14 -9.53 14.80 15.33
C ALA A 14 -8.99 15.10 13.94
N ASN A 15 -8.78 16.36 13.66
CA ASN A 15 -8.38 16.99 12.40
C ASN A 15 -7.05 16.41 11.88
N HIS A 16 -7.06 15.13 11.56
CA HIS A 16 -5.92 14.32 11.18
C HIS A 16 -6.14 14.01 9.72
N LYS A 17 -5.18 14.45 8.91
CA LYS A 17 -5.19 14.20 7.48
C LYS A 17 -5.41 12.69 7.25
N PRO A 18 -6.24 12.29 6.28
CA PRO A 18 -6.43 10.88 5.99
C PRO A 18 -5.07 10.24 5.67
N PHE A 19 -4.86 9.00 6.09
CA PHE A 19 -3.57 8.30 5.95
C PHE A 19 -2.98 8.37 4.53
N TRP A 20 -3.82 8.19 3.51
CA TRP A 20 -3.43 8.30 2.10
C TRP A 20 -2.86 9.68 1.72
N LYS A 21 -3.31 10.75 2.37
CA LYS A 21 -2.78 12.10 2.13
C LYS A 21 -1.34 12.23 2.62
N ALA A 22 -0.97 11.55 3.70
CA ALA A 22 0.42 11.49 4.14
C ALA A 22 1.31 10.78 3.11
N ILE A 23 0.82 9.70 2.49
CA ILE A 23 1.55 9.00 1.41
C ILE A 23 1.77 9.91 0.20
N VAL A 24 0.75 10.67 -0.22
CA VAL A 24 0.87 11.63 -1.33
C VAL A 24 1.89 12.73 -0.99
N GLU A 25 1.83 13.31 0.20
CA GLU A 25 2.78 14.34 0.67
C GLU A 25 4.23 13.82 0.72
N ILE A 26 4.44 12.52 0.98
CA ILE A 26 5.75 11.88 0.88
C ILE A 26 6.15 11.70 -0.59
N GLY A 27 5.22 11.23 -1.42
CA GLY A 27 5.47 10.95 -2.83
C GLY A 27 5.84 12.19 -3.65
N GLU A 28 5.29 13.37 -3.31
CA GLU A 28 5.65 14.65 -3.94
C GLU A 28 7.10 15.07 -3.68
N LYS A 29 7.73 14.59 -2.61
CA LYS A 29 9.13 14.88 -2.28
C LYS A 29 10.11 13.96 -3.00
N VAL A 30 9.62 12.87 -3.60
CA VAL A 30 10.44 11.86 -4.26
C VAL A 30 10.50 12.16 -5.76
N PRO A 31 11.70 12.31 -6.35
CA PRO A 31 11.84 12.65 -7.76
C PRO A 31 11.45 11.47 -8.67
N ILE A 32 11.06 11.78 -9.91
CA ILE A 32 10.51 10.80 -10.86
C ILE A 32 11.53 9.70 -11.23
N GLU A 33 12.82 10.01 -11.17
CA GLU A 33 13.90 9.06 -11.42
C GLU A 33 13.90 7.92 -10.40
N GLU A 34 13.56 8.19 -9.14
CA GLU A 34 13.45 7.14 -8.11
C GLU A 34 12.17 6.32 -8.29
N TRP A 35 11.07 6.96 -8.71
CA TRP A 35 9.83 6.25 -9.07
C TRP A 35 10.05 5.27 -10.24
N ASN A 36 10.90 5.63 -11.20
CA ASN A 36 11.22 4.78 -12.35
C ASN A 36 12.08 3.56 -12.00
N LYS A 37 12.78 3.56 -10.86
CA LYS A 37 13.53 2.39 -10.38
C LYS A 37 12.63 1.33 -9.75
N LEU A 38 11.41 1.70 -9.38
CA LEU A 38 10.50 0.75 -8.76
C LEU A 38 10.02 -0.30 -9.78
N PRO A 39 9.78 -1.52 -9.31
CA PRO A 39 9.26 -2.57 -10.17
C PRO A 39 7.86 -2.24 -10.71
N LYS A 40 7.63 -2.48 -12.00
CA LYS A 40 6.33 -2.24 -12.67
C LYS A 40 5.28 -3.29 -12.33
N ASP A 41 5.72 -4.46 -11.89
CA ASP A 41 4.91 -5.57 -11.41
C ASP A 41 4.47 -5.38 -9.94
N PHE A 42 4.98 -4.33 -9.27
CA PHE A 42 4.62 -3.93 -7.90
C PHE A 42 4.64 -5.11 -6.92
N ALA A 43 3.48 -5.47 -6.38
CA ALA A 43 3.32 -6.50 -5.37
C ALA A 43 3.22 -7.92 -5.94
N ARG A 44 3.13 -8.08 -7.27
CA ARG A 44 3.02 -9.40 -7.92
C ARG A 44 4.22 -10.27 -7.56
N ASN A 45 5.41 -9.69 -7.58
CA ASN A 45 6.66 -10.39 -7.35
C ASN A 45 7.28 -10.08 -5.98
N PHE A 46 6.43 -9.90 -4.97
CA PHE A 46 6.91 -9.47 -3.64
C PHE A 46 7.92 -10.48 -3.05
N GLU A 47 7.77 -11.78 -3.32
CA GLU A 47 8.67 -12.82 -2.84
C GLU A 47 10.07 -12.68 -3.42
N HIS A 48 10.20 -12.34 -4.71
CA HIS A 48 11.48 -12.02 -5.32
C HIS A 48 12.12 -10.78 -4.69
N TYR A 49 11.35 -9.70 -4.50
CA TYR A 49 11.90 -8.46 -3.94
C TYR A 49 12.29 -8.60 -2.45
N MET A 50 11.59 -9.44 -1.69
CA MET A 50 11.87 -9.64 -0.27
C MET A 50 12.92 -10.74 -0.01
N TYR A 51 12.89 -11.82 -0.79
CA TYR A 51 13.65 -13.04 -0.50
C TYR A 51 14.55 -13.50 -1.65
N GLY A 52 14.53 -12.83 -2.80
CA GLY A 52 15.27 -13.25 -3.99
C GLY A 52 14.75 -14.54 -4.63
N ALA A 53 13.49 -14.92 -4.35
CA ALA A 53 12.84 -16.03 -5.02
C ALA A 53 12.77 -15.79 -6.55
N PRO A 54 12.68 -16.84 -7.39
CA PRO A 54 12.46 -16.65 -8.83
C PRO A 54 11.20 -15.85 -9.10
N ARG A 55 11.22 -15.05 -10.16
CA ARG A 55 10.04 -14.29 -10.59
C ARG A 55 9.00 -15.24 -11.17
N ASP A 56 7.73 -14.87 -11.09
CA ASP A 56 6.64 -15.61 -11.76
C ASP A 56 6.95 -15.91 -13.24
N GLU A 57 7.56 -14.95 -13.94
CA GLU A 57 7.97 -15.07 -15.35
C GLU A 57 9.06 -16.12 -15.58
N ASP A 58 9.89 -16.41 -14.58
CA ASP A 58 10.97 -17.39 -14.67
C ASP A 58 10.41 -18.84 -14.63
N TYR A 59 9.15 -19.04 -14.24
CA TYR A 59 8.49 -20.35 -14.21
C TYR A 59 7.74 -20.70 -15.51
N GLU A 60 7.50 -19.73 -16.40
CA GLU A 60 6.78 -19.99 -17.67
C GLU A 60 7.70 -20.53 -18.78
N ASP A 61 9.02 -20.45 -18.60
CA ASP A 61 10.03 -20.90 -19.57
C ASP A 61 10.43 -22.38 -19.42
N GLU A 62 9.69 -23.19 -18.65
CA GLU A 62 9.95 -24.64 -18.41
C GLU A 62 8.90 -25.59 -19.03
#